data_AF-A0A397V6I8-F1
#
_entry.id   AF-A0A397V6I8-F1
#
_cell.length_a   1.000
_cell.length_b   1.000
_cell.length_c   1.000
_cell.angle_alpha   90.00
_cell.angle_beta   90.00
_cell.angle_gamma   90.00
#
_symmetry.space_group_name_H-M   'P 1'
#
loop_
_entity.id
_entity.type
_entity.pdbx_description
1 polymer ?
#
loop_
_entity_poly.entity_id
_entity_poly.type
_entity_poly.pdbx_seq_one_letter_code
_entity_poly.pdbx_strand_id
1 'polypeptide(L)'
;MLIACEILFDELAKYLETHLIETKAHWLRLNFTRIYQKIFQNNELQKLQKWCNDIVAKYPDKIFESENFSSLQKNALVSLISRDDLQMEEIKIRNRVIEWGIAQNPDLPTNPENWSHKNFLSLKTT
;
A
#
# COMPACT_ATOMS: atom_id res chain seq x y z
N MET A 1 1.82 -19.74 4.62
CA MET A 1 2.31 -18.44 5.16
C MET A 1 1.20 -17.73 5.92
N LEU A 2 0.09 -17.30 5.29
CA LEU A 2 -1.01 -16.62 6.00
C LEU A 2 -1.55 -17.44 7.19
N ILE A 3 -1.83 -18.73 6.99
CA ILE A 3 -2.24 -19.65 8.07
C ILE A 3 -1.16 -19.76 9.19
N ALA A 4 0.13 -19.73 8.83
CA ALA A 4 1.20 -19.77 9.82
C ALA A 4 1.33 -18.44 10.61
N CYS A 5 0.98 -17.31 9.98
CA CYS A 5 0.89 -16.00 10.62
C CYS A 5 -0.36 -15.92 11.52
N GLU A 6 -1.47 -16.52 11.10
CA GLU A 6 -2.72 -16.59 11.88
C GLU A 6 -2.60 -17.51 13.11
N ILE A 7 -1.73 -18.52 13.08
CA ILE A 7 -1.51 -19.47 14.18
C ILE A 7 -0.38 -19.00 15.15
N LEU A 8 0.15 -17.78 15.01
CA LEU A 8 1.10 -17.13 15.92
C LEU A 8 2.45 -17.87 16.11
N PHE A 9 2.96 -18.56 15.08
CA PHE A 9 4.36 -19.03 15.08
C PHE A 9 5.28 -17.98 14.46
N ASP A 10 5.58 -16.92 15.21
CA ASP A 10 6.36 -15.77 14.73
C ASP A 10 7.70 -16.14 14.09
N GLU A 11 8.40 -17.14 14.65
CA GLU A 11 9.69 -17.60 14.14
C GLU A 11 9.52 -18.30 12.78
N LEU A 12 8.49 -19.14 12.64
CA LEU A 12 8.17 -19.78 11.37
C LEU A 12 7.71 -18.75 10.33
N ALA A 13 6.90 -17.77 10.73
CA ALA A 13 6.49 -16.67 9.84
C ALA A 13 7.72 -15.90 9.32
N LYS A 14 8.62 -15.47 10.22
CA LYS A 14 9.86 -14.77 9.86
C LYS A 14 10.78 -15.61 8.96
N TYR A 15 10.86 -16.91 9.20
CA TYR A 15 11.61 -17.84 8.35
C TYR A 15 10.99 -17.92 6.95
N LEU A 16 9.67 -18.12 6.86
CA LEU A 16 8.94 -18.20 5.60
C LEU A 16 9.02 -16.91 4.79
N GLU A 17 8.92 -15.74 5.41
CA GLU A 17 9.09 -14.45 4.74
C GLU A 17 10.48 -14.35 4.09
N THR A 18 11.52 -14.68 4.86
CA THR A 18 12.91 -14.61 4.40
C THR A 18 13.14 -15.59 3.26
N HIS A 19 12.72 -16.85 3.44
CA HIS A 19 12.84 -17.89 2.44
C HIS A 19 12.09 -17.53 1.14
N LEU A 20 10.89 -16.95 1.24
CA LEU A 20 10.10 -16.55 0.08
C LEU A 20 10.78 -15.41 -0.69
N ILE A 21 11.32 -14.41 0.02
CA ILE A 21 12.08 -13.31 -0.59
C ILE A 21 13.31 -13.86 -1.33
N GLU A 22 14.11 -14.69 -0.68
CA GLU A 22 15.37 -15.19 -1.24
C GLU A 22 15.15 -16.14 -2.43
N THR A 23 14.19 -17.05 -2.33
CA THR A 23 14.01 -18.12 -3.33
C THR A 23 12.99 -17.80 -4.41
N LYS A 24 12.05 -16.88 -4.16
CA LYS A 24 10.94 -16.55 -5.07
C LYS A 24 10.86 -15.07 -5.44
N ALA A 25 11.90 -14.25 -5.21
CA ALA A 25 11.92 -12.83 -5.59
C ALA A 25 11.44 -12.55 -7.01
N HIS A 26 11.84 -13.36 -8.00
CA HIS A 26 11.39 -13.18 -9.38
C HIS A 26 9.86 -13.34 -9.52
N TRP A 27 9.31 -14.42 -8.96
CA TRP A 27 7.86 -14.65 -8.94
C TRP A 27 7.11 -13.57 -8.17
N LEU A 28 7.68 -13.10 -7.04
CA LEU A 28 7.12 -11.99 -6.27
C LEU A 28 7.03 -10.70 -7.11
N ARG A 29 8.06 -10.40 -7.91
CA ARG A 29 8.07 -9.23 -8.80
C ARG A 29 7.09 -9.35 -9.96
N LEU A 30 6.91 -10.55 -10.53
CA LEU A 30 5.93 -10.79 -11.60
C LEU A 30 4.49 -10.59 -11.11
N ASN A 31 4.22 -10.87 -9.83
CA ASN A 31 2.88 -10.81 -9.23
C ASN A 31 2.74 -9.64 -8.26
N PHE A 32 3.54 -8.58 -8.45
CA PHE A 32 3.82 -7.57 -7.42
C PHE A 32 2.56 -6.90 -6.86
N THR A 33 1.70 -6.33 -7.70
CA THR A 33 0.50 -5.59 -7.25
C THR A 33 -0.43 -6.46 -6.40
N ARG A 34 -0.68 -7.70 -6.82
CA ARG A 34 -1.53 -8.65 -6.07
C ARG A 34 -0.90 -9.05 -4.74
N ILE A 35 0.41 -9.27 -4.75
CA ILE A 35 1.17 -9.63 -3.55
C ILE A 35 1.20 -8.47 -2.57
N TYR A 36 1.45 -7.26 -3.05
CA TYR A 36 1.44 -6.03 -2.26
C TYR A 36 0.12 -5.90 -1.50
N GLN A 37 -1.01 -5.95 -2.21
CA GLN A 37 -2.34 -5.91 -1.59
C GLN A 37 -2.55 -7.01 -0.54
N LYS A 38 -2.11 -8.24 -0.84
CA LYS A 38 -2.32 -9.38 0.07
C LYS A 38 -1.45 -9.31 1.32
N ILE A 39 -0.20 -8.86 1.20
CA ILE A 39 0.72 -8.72 2.33
C ILE A 39 0.19 -7.67 3.30
N PHE A 40 -0.27 -6.52 2.80
CA PHE A 40 -0.72 -5.44 3.68
C PHE A 40 -2.08 -5.72 4.36
N GLN A 41 -2.83 -6.76 3.95
CA GLN A 41 -3.97 -7.28 4.72
C GLN A 41 -3.57 -7.82 6.10
N ASN A 42 -2.28 -8.11 6.31
CA ASN A 42 -1.79 -8.69 7.55
C ASN A 42 -0.57 -7.86 8.05
N ASN A 43 -0.68 -7.31 9.25
CA ASN A 43 0.37 -6.48 9.86
C ASN A 43 1.59 -7.27 10.36
N GLU A 44 1.53 -8.61 10.39
CA GLU A 44 2.58 -9.49 10.91
C GLU A 44 3.70 -9.76 9.89
N LEU A 45 3.45 -9.52 8.59
CA LEU A 45 4.40 -9.80 7.50
C LEU A 45 5.42 -8.67 7.27
N GLN A 46 6.10 -8.23 8.33
CA GLN A 46 6.90 -7.01 8.31
C GLN A 46 8.10 -7.06 7.35
N LYS A 47 8.76 -8.21 7.18
CA LYS A 47 9.91 -8.33 6.27
C LYS A 47 9.47 -8.23 4.82
N LEU A 48 8.36 -8.89 4.49
CA LEU A 48 7.75 -8.82 3.16
C LEU A 48 7.19 -7.44 2.86
N GLN A 49 6.53 -6.78 3.82
CA GLN A 49 6.09 -5.39 3.69
C GLN A 49 7.26 -4.46 3.39
N LYS A 50 8.35 -4.57 4.15
CA LYS A 50 9.58 -3.80 3.92
C LYS A 50 10.16 -4.06 2.53
N TRP A 51 10.31 -5.33 2.15
CA TRP A 51 10.82 -5.72 0.84
C TRP A 51 9.98 -5.15 -0.32
N CYS A 52 8.65 -5.19 -0.18
CA CYS A 52 7.72 -4.59 -1.12
C CYS A 52 7.90 -3.07 -1.19
N ASN A 53 7.91 -2.38 -0.05
CA ASN A 53 8.08 -0.93 -0.01
C ASN A 53 9.43 -0.47 -0.59
N ASP A 54 10.50 -1.23 -0.39
CA ASP A 54 11.81 -0.93 -0.97
C ASP A 54 11.82 -1.02 -2.50
N ILE A 55 10.94 -1.86 -3.07
CA ILE A 55 10.70 -1.90 -4.52
C ILE A 55 9.86 -0.70 -4.97
N VAL A 56 8.79 -0.36 -4.24
CA VAL A 56 7.95 0.80 -4.57
C VAL A 56 8.74 2.11 -4.47
N ALA A 57 9.66 2.23 -3.52
CA ALA A 57 10.49 3.42 -3.41
C ALA A 57 11.29 3.69 -4.69
N LYS A 58 11.80 2.64 -5.33
CA LYS A 58 12.57 2.74 -6.58
C LYS A 58 11.68 2.83 -7.83
N TYR A 59 10.51 2.20 -7.77
CA TYR A 59 9.56 2.10 -8.89
C TYR A 59 8.14 2.39 -8.40
N PRO A 60 7.85 3.66 -8.01
CA PRO A 60 6.57 4.02 -7.40
C PRO A 60 5.41 3.83 -8.36
N ASP A 61 5.66 3.93 -9.67
CA ASP A 61 4.72 3.69 -10.76
C ASP A 61 4.02 2.33 -10.65
N LYS A 62 4.68 1.30 -10.11
CA LYS A 62 4.09 -0.04 -9.95
C LYS A 62 2.83 -0.08 -9.08
N ILE A 63 2.72 0.86 -8.13
CA ILE A 63 1.58 0.96 -7.23
C ILE A 63 0.81 2.24 -7.50
N PHE A 64 1.48 3.38 -7.59
CA PHE A 64 0.81 4.66 -7.78
C PHE A 64 0.11 4.74 -9.13
N GLU A 65 0.60 4.12 -10.21
CA GLU A 65 -0.09 4.13 -11.52
C GLU A 65 -1.05 2.95 -11.74
N SER A 66 -1.19 2.07 -10.75
CA SER A 66 -2.10 0.92 -10.84
C SER A 66 -3.56 1.35 -10.75
N GLU A 67 -4.43 0.79 -11.60
CA GLU A 67 -5.89 0.96 -11.53
C GLU A 67 -6.47 0.59 -10.16
N ASN A 68 -5.85 -0.39 -9.49
CA ASN A 68 -6.26 -0.84 -8.16
C ASN A 68 -5.68 -0.01 -7.00
N PHE A 69 -5.07 1.16 -7.27
CA PHE A 69 -4.49 2.01 -6.22
C PHE A 69 -5.55 2.43 -5.18
N SER A 70 -6.74 2.81 -5.64
CA SER A 70 -7.85 3.20 -4.77
C SER A 70 -8.35 2.07 -3.86
N SER A 71 -8.02 0.81 -4.15
CA SER A 71 -8.35 -0.34 -3.31
C SER A 71 -7.31 -0.63 -2.23
N LEU A 72 -6.25 0.18 -2.15
CA LEU A 72 -5.18 -0.02 -1.19
C LEU A 72 -5.69 0.18 0.24
N GLN A 73 -5.26 -0.67 1.16
CA GLN A 73 -5.61 -0.51 2.56
C GLN A 73 -4.88 0.69 3.20
N LYS A 74 -5.53 1.32 4.19
CA LYS A 74 -5.02 2.52 4.86
C LYS A 74 -3.62 2.32 5.45
N ASN A 75 -3.35 1.20 6.09
CA ASN A 75 -2.03 0.87 6.65
C ASN A 75 -0.93 0.84 5.56
N ALA A 76 -1.22 0.27 4.39
CA ALA A 76 -0.31 0.22 3.26
C ALA A 76 -0.07 1.61 2.67
N LEU A 77 -1.13 2.41 2.54
CA LEU A 77 -1.02 3.79 2.06
C LEU A 77 -0.13 4.62 3.01
N VAL A 78 -0.43 4.56 4.31
CA VAL A 78 0.36 5.24 5.35
C VAL A 78 1.82 4.79 5.29
N SER A 79 2.08 3.48 5.20
CA SER A 79 3.43 2.94 5.08
C SER A 79 4.20 3.45 3.86
N LEU A 80 3.52 3.66 2.72
CA LEU A 80 4.14 4.23 1.52
C LEU A 80 4.44 5.71 1.67
N ILE A 81 3.44 6.52 2.04
CA ILE A 81 3.59 7.98 2.07
C ILE A 81 4.45 8.47 3.23
N SER A 82 4.75 7.59 4.21
CA SER A 82 5.70 7.89 5.30
C SER A 82 7.16 7.77 4.86
N ARG A 83 7.44 7.38 3.62
CA ARG A 83 8.80 7.25 3.08
C ARG A 83 9.24 8.54 2.39
N ASP A 84 10.41 9.03 2.78
CA ASP A 84 11.04 10.20 2.15
C ASP A 84 11.86 9.85 0.89
N ASP A 85 12.03 8.56 0.59
CA ASP A 85 12.89 8.07 -0.50
C ASP A 85 12.13 7.62 -1.76
N LEU A 86 10.82 7.87 -1.83
CA LEU A 86 10.01 7.60 -3.01
C LEU A 86 10.52 8.39 -4.22
N GLN A 87 10.87 7.70 -5.30
CA GLN A 87 11.33 8.31 -6.56
C GLN A 87 10.16 8.86 -7.39
N MET A 88 9.32 9.71 -6.80
CA MET A 88 8.15 10.34 -7.42
C MET A 88 7.97 11.77 -6.89
N GLU A 89 7.50 12.67 -7.75
CA GLU A 89 7.19 14.04 -7.34
C GLU A 89 6.08 14.07 -6.28
N GLU A 90 6.29 14.85 -5.22
CA GLU A 90 5.34 14.95 -4.10
C GLU A 90 3.93 15.36 -4.55
N ILE A 91 3.82 16.24 -5.56
CA ILE A 91 2.52 16.66 -6.09
C ILE A 91 1.75 15.49 -6.71
N LYS A 92 2.43 14.54 -7.37
CA LYS A 92 1.79 13.34 -7.94
C LYS A 92 1.33 12.40 -6.83
N ILE A 93 2.15 12.21 -5.80
CA ILE A 93 1.80 11.43 -4.61
C ILE A 93 0.55 12.01 -3.95
N ARG A 94 0.54 13.33 -3.69
CA ARG A 94 -0.59 14.03 -3.07
C ARG A 94 -1.88 13.88 -3.88
N ASN A 95 -1.81 14.04 -5.20
CA ASN A 95 -2.98 13.87 -6.08
C ASN A 95 -3.55 12.45 -5.99
N ARG A 96 -2.69 11.42 -6.01
CA ARG A 96 -3.13 10.04 -5.85
C ARG A 96 -3.74 9.77 -4.48
N VAL A 97 -3.18 10.31 -3.41
CA VAL A 97 -3.75 10.19 -2.05
C VAL A 97 -5.15 10.81 -1.98
N ILE A 98 -5.37 11.95 -2.64
CA ILE A 98 -6.69 12.57 -2.74
C ILE A 98 -7.66 11.65 -3.50
N GLU A 99 -7.27 11.14 -4.67
CA GLU A 99 -8.08 10.18 -5.45
C GLU A 99 -8.45 8.94 -4.62
N TRP A 100 -7.50 8.38 -3.87
CA TRP A 100 -7.74 7.27 -2.96
C TRP A 100 -8.78 7.63 -1.89
N GLY A 101 -8.63 8.79 -1.24
CA GLY A 101 -9.55 9.22 -0.20
C GLY A 101 -10.96 9.52 -0.72
N ILE A 102 -11.09 10.06 -1.93
CA ILE A 102 -12.38 10.21 -2.63
C ILE A 102 -13.02 8.85 -2.87
N ALA A 103 -12.25 7.87 -3.34
CA ALA A 103 -12.75 6.53 -3.58
C ALA A 103 -13.26 5.82 -2.31
N GLN A 104 -12.73 6.17 -1.12
CA GLN A 104 -13.25 5.66 0.15
C GLN A 104 -14.54 6.36 0.61
N ASN A 105 -14.88 7.52 0.03
CA ASN A 105 -16.04 8.33 0.42
C ASN A 105 -16.92 8.62 -0.80
N PRO A 106 -17.79 7.68 -1.21
CA PRO A 106 -18.58 7.81 -2.43
C PRO A 106 -19.54 9.02 -2.44
N ASP A 107 -19.86 9.57 -1.26
CA ASP A 107 -20.69 10.78 -1.14
C ASP A 107 -19.94 12.09 -1.43
N LEU A 108 -18.60 12.05 -1.59
CA LEU A 108 -17.81 13.23 -1.91
C LEU A 108 -17.86 13.55 -3.41
N PRO A 109 -17.94 14.84 -3.79
CA PRO A 109 -17.77 15.26 -5.17
C PRO A 109 -16.39 14.86 -5.70
N THR A 110 -16.33 14.33 -6.92
CA THR A 110 -15.06 13.90 -7.54
C THR A 110 -14.08 15.05 -7.78
N ASN A 111 -14.56 16.28 -8.02
CA ASN A 111 -13.68 17.45 -8.19
C ASN A 111 -13.42 18.13 -6.83
N PRO A 112 -12.17 18.12 -6.32
CA PRO A 112 -11.78 18.80 -5.08
C PRO A 112 -12.00 20.33 -5.11
N GLU A 113 -12.00 20.96 -6.28
CA GLU A 113 -12.22 22.41 -6.40
C GLU A 113 -13.63 22.82 -5.94
N ASN A 114 -14.59 21.90 -6.01
CA ASN A 114 -15.98 22.15 -5.61
C ASN A 114 -16.24 21.84 -4.13
N TRP A 115 -15.19 21.65 -3.32
CA TRP A 115 -15.35 21.16 -1.96
C TRP A 115 -15.73 22.24 -0.96
N SER A 116 -16.80 21.96 -0.21
CA SER A 116 -17.13 22.71 0.99
C SER A 116 -16.21 22.31 2.15
N HIS A 117 -16.15 23.13 3.21
CA HIS A 117 -15.42 22.78 4.43
C HIS A 117 -15.89 21.43 5.02
N LYS A 118 -17.18 21.10 4.91
CA LYS A 118 -17.74 19.82 5.34
C LYS A 118 -17.14 18.64 4.57
N ASN A 119 -16.89 18.80 3.28
CA ASN A 119 -16.29 17.75 2.44
C ASN A 119 -14.86 17.42 2.89
N PHE A 120 -14.07 18.46 3.23
CA PHE A 120 -12.72 18.27 3.79
C PHE A 120 -12.76 17.54 5.14
N LEU A 121 -13.73 17.86 6.00
CA LEU A 121 -13.89 17.17 7.29
C LEU A 121 -14.23 15.69 7.10
N SER A 122 -15.09 15.34 6.13
CA SER A 122 -15.39 13.94 5.80
C SER A 122 -14.13 13.19 5.34
N LEU A 123 -13.32 13.79 4.45
CA LEU A 123 -12.07 13.17 4.01
C LEU A 123 -11.09 12.94 5.18
N LYS A 124 -11.02 13.88 6.13
CA LYS A 124 -10.15 13.76 7.31
C LYS A 124 -10.51 12.57 8.21
N THR A 125 -11.77 12.15 8.21
CA THR A 125 -12.23 11.01 9.03
C THR A 125 -11.93 9.64 8.42
N THR A 126 -11.43 9.60 7.17
CA THR A 126 -11.02 8.38 6.47
C THR A 126 -9.68 7.84 6.95
#